data_AF-G2WDE9-F1
#
_entry.id   AF-G2WDE9-F1
#
_cell.length_a   1.000
_cell.length_b   1.000
_cell.length_c   1.000
_cell.angle_alpha   90.00
_cell.angle_beta   90.00
_cell.angle_gamma   90.00
#
_symmetry.space_group_name_H-M   'P 1'
#
loop_
_entity.id
_entity.type
_entity.pdbx_description
1 polymer ?
#
loop_
_entity_poly.entity_id
_entity_poly.type
_entity_poly.pdbx_seq_one_letter_code
_entity_poly.pdbx_strand_id
1 'polypeptide(L)'
;MSGETFEFNIRHSGKVYPITLSTDATSADLKSKAEELTQVPSARQKYMVKGGLSGEESIKIYPLIKPGSTVMLLGTPDANLISKPAKKNNFIEDLAPEQQVQQFAQLPVGFKNMGNTCYLNATLQALYRVNDLRDMILNYNPSQGVSNSGAQDEEIHKQIVIEMKRCFENLQNKSFKSVLPIVLLNTLRKCYPQFAERDSQGGFYKQQDAEELFTQLFHSMSIVFGDKFSEDFRIQFKTTIKDTANDNDITVKENESDSKLQCHISGTTNFMRNGLLEGLNEKIEKRSDLTGANSIYSVEKKISRLPKFLTVQYVRFFWKRSTNKKSKILRKVVFPFQLDVADMLTPEYAAEKVKVRDELRKVEKEKNEKEREIKRRKFDPSSSENVMTPREQYETQVALNESEKDQWLEEYKKHFPPNLEKGENPSCVYNLIGVITHQGANSESGHYQAFIRDELDENKWYKFNDDKVSVVEKEKIESLAGGGESDSALILMYKGFGL
;
A
#
# COMPACT_ATOMS: atom_id res chain seq x y z
N MET A 1 67.87 1.22 36.07
CA MET A 1 66.98 0.67 37.11
C MET A 1 65.61 0.49 36.47
N SER A 2 65.27 -0.74 36.13
CA SER A 2 63.97 -1.14 35.58
C SER A 2 62.92 -1.02 36.68
N GLY A 3 62.05 -0.01 36.60
CA GLY A 3 60.92 0.11 37.51
C GLY A 3 60.00 -1.08 37.30
N GLU A 4 59.86 -1.93 38.31
CA GLU A 4 58.90 -3.04 38.30
C GLU A 4 57.47 -2.44 38.20
N THR A 5 56.73 -2.85 37.18
CA THR A 5 55.31 -2.51 37.01
C THR A 5 54.46 -3.71 37.37
N PHE A 6 53.33 -3.48 38.04
CA PHE A 6 52.36 -4.53 38.36
C PHE A 6 51.03 -4.25 37.67
N GLU A 7 50.42 -5.31 37.13
CA GLU A 7 49.10 -5.27 36.49
C GLU A 7 48.03 -5.85 37.43
N PHE A 8 46.90 -5.16 37.52
CA PHE A 8 45.71 -5.66 38.23
C PHE A 8 44.44 -5.15 37.56
N ASN A 9 43.32 -5.79 37.86
CA ASN A 9 42.04 -5.50 37.22
C ASN A 9 41.09 -4.83 38.22
N ILE A 10 40.46 -3.73 37.85
CA ILE A 10 39.38 -3.12 38.62
C ILE A 10 38.04 -3.50 38.01
N ARG A 11 37.13 -4.06 38.82
CA ARG A 11 35.76 -4.37 38.40
C ARG A 11 34.80 -3.33 38.98
N HIS A 12 34.08 -2.64 38.10
CA HIS A 12 33.07 -1.66 38.47
C HIS A 12 31.83 -1.80 37.57
N SER A 13 30.62 -1.84 38.17
CA SER A 13 29.33 -1.95 37.47
C SER A 13 29.30 -3.00 36.35
N GLY A 14 29.89 -4.18 36.62
CA GLY A 14 29.94 -5.31 35.68
C GLY A 14 31.07 -5.28 34.64
N LYS A 15 31.76 -4.14 34.46
CA LYS A 15 32.90 -4.00 33.53
C LYS A 15 34.24 -4.17 34.26
N VAL A 16 35.22 -4.74 33.57
CA VAL A 16 36.59 -4.98 34.09
C VAL A 16 37.56 -4.07 33.35
N TYR A 17 38.36 -3.33 34.09
CA TYR A 17 39.34 -2.36 33.58
C TYR A 17 40.75 -2.79 34.01
N PRO A 18 41.64 -3.14 33.08
CA PRO A 18 43.03 -3.46 33.40
C PRO A 18 43.81 -2.16 33.70
N ILE A 19 44.57 -2.15 34.79
CA ILE A 19 45.41 -1.01 35.21
C ILE A 19 46.84 -1.49 35.44
N THR A 20 47.78 -0.72 34.91
CA THR A 20 49.23 -0.87 35.12
C THR A 20 49.74 0.26 36.03
N LEU A 21 50.36 -0.09 37.15
CA LEU A 21 50.98 0.85 38.10
C LEU A 21 52.42 0.44 38.42
N SER A 22 53.26 1.42 38.79
CA SER A 22 54.63 1.19 39.26
C SER A 22 54.64 0.83 40.75
N THR A 23 55.64 0.06 41.19
CA THR A 23 55.82 -0.40 42.59
C THR A 23 55.85 0.72 43.64
N ASP A 24 56.25 1.93 43.25
CA ASP A 24 56.38 3.09 44.14
C ASP A 24 55.17 4.04 44.09
N ALA A 25 54.10 3.70 43.34
CA ALA A 25 52.94 4.56 43.16
C ALA A 25 52.11 4.72 44.46
N THR A 26 51.64 5.95 44.69
CA THR A 26 50.89 6.31 45.91
C THR A 26 49.40 6.00 45.72
N SER A 27 48.64 5.84 46.80
CA SER A 27 47.18 5.64 46.74
C SER A 27 46.41 6.76 46.02
N ALA A 28 47.01 7.94 45.88
CA ALA A 28 46.47 9.05 45.09
C ALA A 28 46.54 8.78 43.57
N ASP A 29 47.63 8.17 43.07
CA ASP A 29 47.80 7.88 41.64
C ASP A 29 46.85 6.78 41.17
N LEU A 30 46.57 5.81 42.04
CA LEU A 30 45.57 4.77 41.79
C LEU A 30 44.16 5.38 41.73
N LYS A 31 43.82 6.28 42.66
CA LYS A 31 42.52 6.97 42.66
C LYS A 31 42.31 7.85 41.43
N SER A 32 43.37 8.54 40.98
CA SER A 32 43.31 9.41 39.80
C SER A 32 43.17 8.60 38.50
N LYS A 33 43.95 7.52 38.31
CA LYS A 33 43.78 6.62 37.15
C LYS A 33 42.44 5.86 37.17
N ALA A 34 41.96 5.48 38.36
CA ALA A 34 40.64 4.88 38.51
C ALA A 34 39.52 5.87 38.20
N GLU A 35 39.68 7.16 38.55
CA GLU A 35 38.74 8.23 38.20
C GLU A 35 38.69 8.46 36.69
N GLU A 36 39.83 8.46 36.02
CA GLU A 36 39.91 8.59 34.56
C GLU A 36 39.19 7.44 33.83
N LEU A 37 39.35 6.20 34.32
CA LEU A 37 38.80 5.02 33.67
C LEU A 37 37.35 4.70 34.08
N THR A 38 36.97 4.95 35.34
CA THR A 38 35.65 4.58 35.88
C THR A 38 34.69 5.76 36.02
N GLN A 39 35.17 7.00 35.86
CA GLN A 39 34.41 8.25 36.02
C GLN A 39 33.74 8.41 37.39
N VAL A 40 34.22 7.68 38.40
CA VAL A 40 33.78 7.81 39.80
C VAL A 40 34.71 8.81 40.51
N PRO A 41 34.19 9.90 41.10
CA PRO A 41 35.01 10.90 41.79
C PRO A 41 35.85 10.28 42.91
N SER A 42 37.12 10.70 43.03
CA SER A 42 38.10 10.20 44.01
C SER A 42 37.62 10.19 45.48
N ALA A 43 36.64 11.03 45.83
CA ALA A 43 36.03 11.11 47.16
C ALA A 43 34.99 10.01 47.46
N ARG A 44 34.44 9.33 46.44
CA ARG A 44 33.40 8.28 46.57
C ARG A 44 33.88 6.88 46.21
N GLN A 45 35.17 6.71 45.96
CA GLN A 45 35.76 5.42 45.62
C GLN A 45 36.05 4.62 46.90
N LYS A 46 35.31 3.52 47.09
CA LYS A 46 35.66 2.48 48.08
C LYS A 46 36.16 1.24 47.38
N TYR A 47 37.36 0.81 47.73
CA TYR A 47 38.00 -0.40 47.19
C TYR A 47 37.78 -1.56 48.15
N MET A 48 37.22 -2.66 47.64
CA MET A 48 37.11 -3.92 48.38
C MET A 48 38.28 -4.84 48.01
N VAL A 49 39.17 -5.09 48.98
CA VAL A 49 40.29 -6.04 48.88
C VAL A 49 40.06 -7.19 49.87
N LYS A 50 40.54 -8.41 49.59
CA LYS A 50 40.43 -9.57 50.49
C LYS A 50 41.28 -9.34 51.76
N GLY A 51 40.70 -8.66 52.75
CA GLY A 51 41.36 -8.37 54.03
C GLY A 51 40.76 -7.21 54.84
N GLY A 52 39.86 -6.40 54.27
CA GLY A 52 39.19 -5.32 55.00
C GLY A 52 38.95 -4.08 54.15
N LEU A 53 38.00 -3.24 54.58
CA LEU A 53 37.70 -1.95 53.97
C LEU A 53 38.85 -0.98 54.25
N SER A 54 39.43 -0.37 53.20
CA SER A 54 40.42 0.70 53.40
C SER A 54 39.70 1.95 53.89
N GLY A 55 39.66 2.12 55.20
CA GLY A 55 39.48 3.42 55.87
C GLY A 55 40.74 4.27 55.72
N GLU A 56 40.59 5.58 55.91
CA GLU A 56 41.52 6.63 55.52
C GLU A 56 42.96 6.50 56.03
N GLU A 57 43.86 7.08 55.23
CA GLU A 57 45.26 7.45 55.50
C GLU A 57 46.33 6.34 55.56
N SER A 58 47.13 6.32 54.48
CA SER A 58 48.52 5.87 54.37
C SER A 58 48.85 4.41 54.73
N ILE A 59 48.88 3.52 53.73
CA ILE A 59 49.86 2.41 53.63
C ILE A 59 50.07 2.10 52.13
N LYS A 60 51.34 1.93 51.71
CA LYS A 60 51.75 1.55 50.35
C LYS A 60 50.94 0.34 49.84
N ILE A 61 50.51 0.37 48.57
CA ILE A 61 49.60 -0.61 47.96
C ILE A 61 50.27 -1.97 47.68
N TYR A 62 51.60 -2.00 47.58
CA TYR A 62 52.37 -3.17 47.17
C TYR A 62 52.18 -4.45 48.01
N PRO A 63 51.91 -4.40 49.34
CA PRO A 63 51.64 -5.61 50.13
C PRO A 63 50.18 -6.10 50.06
N LEU A 64 49.24 -5.28 49.58
CA LEU A 64 47.79 -5.53 49.70
C LEU A 64 47.15 -6.07 48.42
N ILE A 65 47.73 -5.82 47.25
CA ILE A 65 47.19 -6.24 45.95
C ILE A 65 48.18 -7.19 45.28
N LYS A 66 47.81 -8.47 45.14
CA LYS A 66 48.63 -9.45 44.40
C LYS A 66 48.58 -9.11 42.89
N PRO A 67 49.70 -9.26 42.16
CA PRO A 67 49.72 -9.13 40.70
C PRO A 67 48.66 -10.04 40.05
N GLY A 68 47.83 -9.49 39.18
CA GLY A 68 46.73 -10.20 38.51
C GLY A 68 45.41 -10.31 39.29
N SER A 69 45.30 -9.71 40.49
CA SER A 69 44.05 -9.76 41.28
C SER A 69 42.98 -8.79 40.76
N THR A 70 41.71 -9.16 40.98
CA THR A 70 40.53 -8.33 40.64
C THR A 70 40.04 -7.61 41.89
N VAL A 71 40.08 -6.27 41.89
CA VAL A 71 39.60 -5.41 42.98
C VAL A 71 38.23 -4.85 42.60
N MET A 72 37.26 -4.94 43.50
CA MET A 72 35.90 -4.42 43.26
C MET A 72 35.81 -2.97 43.75
N LEU A 73 35.49 -2.05 42.85
CA LEU A 73 35.29 -0.64 43.18
C LEU A 73 33.79 -0.37 43.38
N LEU A 74 33.43 0.03 44.61
CA LEU A 74 32.11 0.53 44.96
C LEU A 74 32.11 2.05 44.95
N GLY A 75 31.27 2.63 44.11
CA GLY A 75 31.00 4.07 44.06
C GLY A 75 30.00 4.35 42.93
N THR A 76 29.07 5.27 43.12
CA THR A 76 28.14 5.70 42.07
C THR A 76 28.79 6.83 41.27
N PRO A 77 28.90 6.74 39.93
CA PRO A 77 29.29 7.86 39.08
C PRO A 77 28.27 9.00 39.25
N ASP A 78 28.71 10.25 39.15
CA ASP A 78 27.79 11.39 39.26
C ASP A 78 26.68 11.33 38.20
N ALA A 79 25.44 11.55 38.63
CA ALA A 79 24.22 11.43 37.82
C ALA A 79 24.03 12.57 36.78
N ASN A 80 25.03 13.43 36.58
CA ASN A 80 24.99 14.54 35.62
C ASN A 80 25.92 14.31 34.42
N LEU A 81 25.95 13.08 33.89
CA LEU A 81 26.49 12.84 32.56
C LEU A 81 25.40 13.15 31.53
N ILE A 82 25.63 14.20 30.73
CA ILE A 82 24.97 14.38 29.43
C ILE A 82 25.19 13.07 28.67
N SER A 83 24.15 12.24 28.57
CA SER A 83 24.20 11.05 27.76
C SER A 83 24.59 11.46 26.34
N LYS A 84 25.64 10.87 25.77
CA LYS A 84 25.85 10.95 24.31
C LYS A 84 24.50 10.64 23.66
N PRO A 85 23.98 11.49 22.76
CA PRO A 85 22.72 11.19 22.09
C PRO A 85 22.84 9.79 21.48
N ALA A 86 21.88 8.92 21.78
CA ALA A 86 21.87 7.51 21.34
C ALA A 86 21.77 7.34 19.81
N LYS A 87 21.75 8.44 19.06
CA LYS A 87 21.92 8.48 17.63
C LYS A 87 23.21 9.23 17.35
N LYS A 88 24.23 8.53 16.87
CA LYS A 88 25.26 9.19 16.06
C LYS A 88 24.51 10.01 15.01
N ASN A 89 24.76 11.30 14.95
CA ASN A 89 24.40 12.09 13.79
C ASN A 89 25.26 11.52 12.65
N ASN A 90 24.76 10.50 11.96
CA ASN A 90 25.32 10.11 10.68
C ASN A 90 25.01 11.29 9.76
N PHE A 91 26.06 11.95 9.29
CA PHE A 91 25.91 12.97 8.26
C PHE A 91 25.33 12.30 7.01
N ILE A 92 24.54 13.06 6.25
CA ILE A 92 23.83 12.56 5.07
C ILE A 92 24.81 11.92 4.08
N GLU A 93 26.07 12.36 4.06
CA GLU A 93 27.16 11.86 3.22
C GLU A 93 27.73 10.47 3.61
N ASP A 94 27.50 10.00 4.84
CA ASP A 94 28.03 8.70 5.33
C ASP A 94 27.04 7.53 5.16
N LEU A 95 25.81 7.79 4.69
CA LEU A 95 24.77 6.78 4.47
C LEU A 95 24.83 6.24 3.05
N ALA A 96 24.59 4.94 2.88
CA ALA A 96 24.53 4.32 1.55
C ALA A 96 23.54 5.06 0.63
N PRO A 97 23.77 5.09 -0.71
CA PRO A 97 22.90 5.78 -1.66
C PRO A 97 21.42 5.43 -1.50
N GLU A 98 21.12 4.16 -1.19
CA GLU A 98 19.76 3.66 -0.94
C GLU A 98 19.08 4.30 0.28
N GLN A 99 19.84 4.61 1.34
CA GLN A 99 19.33 5.27 2.55
C GLN A 99 19.18 6.78 2.35
N GLN A 100 20.02 7.41 1.53
CA GLN A 100 19.82 8.78 1.07
C GLN A 100 18.52 8.91 0.25
N VAL A 101 18.28 7.98 -0.69
CA VAL A 101 17.07 7.91 -1.52
C VAL A 101 15.80 7.77 -0.66
N GLN A 102 15.82 6.92 0.38
CA GLN A 102 14.69 6.78 1.30
C GLN A 102 14.42 8.03 2.15
N GLN A 103 15.43 8.85 2.41
CA GLN A 103 15.29 10.07 3.21
C GLN A 103 14.69 11.24 2.41
N PHE A 104 14.95 11.30 1.10
CA PHE A 104 14.32 12.27 0.18
C PHE A 104 12.95 11.81 -0.34
N ALA A 105 12.73 10.49 -0.45
CA ALA A 105 11.44 9.92 -0.81
C ALA A 105 10.40 10.12 0.30
N GLN A 106 9.72 11.27 0.27
CA GLN A 106 8.61 11.54 1.19
C GLN A 106 7.51 10.49 1.01
N LEU A 107 7.20 9.80 2.11
CA LEU A 107 6.05 8.91 2.21
C LEU A 107 4.77 9.62 1.74
N PRO A 108 3.87 8.92 1.03
CA PRO A 108 2.55 9.45 0.72
C PRO A 108 1.80 9.85 2.00
N VAL A 109 0.87 10.79 1.86
CA VAL A 109 0.03 11.27 2.97
C VAL A 109 -1.31 10.53 2.99
N GLY A 110 -1.82 10.30 4.19
CA GLY A 110 -3.09 9.62 4.42
C GLY A 110 -4.22 10.57 4.83
N PHE A 111 -5.43 10.03 4.96
CA PHE A 111 -6.61 10.77 5.43
C PHE A 111 -6.89 10.46 6.90
N LYS A 112 -7.15 11.47 7.73
CA LYS A 112 -7.52 11.22 9.13
C LYS A 112 -8.91 10.61 9.21
N ASN A 113 -9.08 9.61 10.06
CA ASN A 113 -10.39 9.04 10.39
C ASN A 113 -11.21 10.01 11.25
N MET A 114 -12.46 10.25 10.88
CA MET A 114 -13.40 11.12 11.59
C MET A 114 -14.50 10.34 12.33
N GLY A 115 -14.24 9.06 12.60
CA GLY A 115 -15.18 8.12 13.20
C GLY A 115 -15.94 7.35 12.13
N ASN A 116 -15.57 6.08 11.94
CA ASN A 116 -16.14 5.17 10.94
C ASN A 116 -16.08 5.68 9.49
N THR A 117 -15.16 6.59 9.15
CA THR A 117 -15.01 7.14 7.78
C THR A 117 -13.87 6.49 7.00
N CYS A 118 -13.30 5.39 7.50
CA CYS A 118 -12.21 4.69 6.83
C CYS A 118 -12.62 4.11 5.46
N TYR A 119 -13.91 3.81 5.26
CA TYR A 119 -14.44 3.42 3.94
C TYR A 119 -14.21 4.51 2.88
N LEU A 120 -14.42 5.79 3.23
CA LEU A 120 -14.12 6.92 2.35
C LEU A 120 -12.63 7.05 2.10
N ASN A 121 -11.82 6.96 3.16
CA ASN A 121 -10.38 7.11 3.07
C ASN A 121 -9.77 6.07 2.12
N ALA A 122 -10.16 4.79 2.27
CA ALA A 122 -9.68 3.70 1.43
C ALA A 122 -10.14 3.87 -0.03
N THR A 123 -11.40 4.25 -0.25
CA THR A 123 -11.93 4.48 -1.60
C THR A 123 -11.23 5.65 -2.30
N LEU A 124 -11.01 6.78 -1.63
CA LEU A 124 -10.31 7.93 -2.22
C LEU A 124 -8.87 7.60 -2.60
N GLN A 125 -8.15 6.82 -1.78
CA GLN A 125 -6.78 6.39 -2.10
C GLN A 125 -6.76 5.46 -3.33
N ALA A 126 -7.75 4.57 -3.46
CA ALA A 126 -7.89 3.73 -4.64
C ALA A 126 -8.21 4.55 -5.91
N LEU A 127 -9.09 5.54 -5.82
CA LEU A 127 -9.42 6.44 -6.94
C LEU A 127 -8.24 7.35 -7.32
N TYR A 128 -7.49 7.86 -6.34
CA TYR A 128 -6.30 8.69 -6.58
C TYR A 128 -5.20 7.94 -7.33
N ARG A 129 -5.15 6.61 -7.20
CA ARG A 129 -4.20 5.77 -7.92
C ARG A 129 -4.52 5.65 -9.41
N VAL A 130 -5.77 5.85 -9.81
CA VAL A 130 -6.18 5.81 -11.22
C VAL A 130 -5.71 7.11 -11.89
N ASN A 131 -4.65 7.01 -12.70
CA ASN A 131 -3.94 8.16 -13.26
C ASN A 131 -4.86 9.11 -14.04
N ASP A 132 -5.62 8.59 -15.00
CA ASP A 132 -6.50 9.43 -15.83
C ASP A 132 -7.61 10.10 -15.01
N LEU A 133 -8.16 9.38 -14.03
CA LEU A 133 -9.17 9.94 -13.13
C LEU A 133 -8.58 11.06 -12.27
N ARG A 134 -7.39 10.83 -11.69
CA ARG A 134 -6.66 11.83 -10.91
C ARG A 134 -6.44 13.10 -11.74
N ASP A 135 -5.93 12.95 -12.96
CA ASP A 135 -5.59 14.09 -13.81
C ASP A 135 -6.85 14.83 -14.29
N MET A 136 -7.95 14.12 -14.55
CA MET A 136 -9.25 14.73 -14.85
C MET A 136 -9.81 15.52 -13.67
N ILE A 137 -9.70 15.00 -12.45
CA ILE A 137 -10.17 15.69 -11.24
C ILE A 137 -9.30 16.91 -10.92
N LEU A 138 -7.97 16.78 -11.01
CA LEU A 138 -7.05 17.90 -10.75
C LEU A 138 -7.24 19.04 -11.75
N ASN A 139 -7.45 18.70 -13.02
CA ASN A 139 -7.67 19.68 -14.09
C ASN A 139 -9.14 20.13 -14.22
N TYR A 140 -10.04 19.64 -13.37
CA TYR A 140 -11.45 20.04 -13.42
C TYR A 140 -11.60 21.53 -13.09
N ASN A 141 -12.36 22.23 -13.93
CA ASN A 141 -12.71 23.63 -13.72
C ASN A 141 -14.24 23.75 -13.60
N PRO A 142 -14.78 24.38 -12.54
CA PRO A 142 -16.22 24.57 -12.37
C PRO A 142 -16.91 25.25 -13.55
N SER A 143 -16.19 26.04 -14.36
CA SER A 143 -16.72 26.68 -15.56
C SER A 143 -17.06 25.73 -16.71
N GLN A 144 -16.55 24.49 -16.69
CA GLN A 144 -16.82 23.47 -17.71
C GLN A 144 -18.21 22.85 -17.60
N GLY A 145 -18.95 23.16 -16.52
CA GLY A 145 -20.26 22.57 -16.26
C GLY A 145 -20.19 21.07 -15.98
N VAL A 146 -21.26 20.34 -16.32
CA VAL A 146 -21.31 18.87 -16.29
C VAL A 146 -21.62 18.33 -17.68
N SER A 147 -21.18 17.11 -17.96
CA SER A 147 -21.50 16.44 -19.23
C SER A 147 -22.97 16.06 -19.33
N ASN A 148 -23.62 15.69 -18.22
CA ASN A 148 -25.03 15.31 -18.19
C ASN A 148 -25.85 16.29 -17.34
N SER A 149 -26.28 17.38 -17.95
CA SER A 149 -27.12 18.42 -17.32
C SER A 149 -28.58 18.00 -17.09
N GLY A 150 -28.93 16.73 -17.34
CA GLY A 150 -30.26 16.19 -17.08
C GLY A 150 -30.50 15.78 -15.63
N ALA A 151 -29.45 15.74 -14.79
CA ALA A 151 -29.55 15.39 -13.39
C ALA A 151 -30.07 16.59 -12.57
N GLN A 152 -31.17 16.40 -11.86
CA GLN A 152 -31.78 17.41 -10.97
C GLN A 152 -30.81 17.87 -9.86
N ASP A 153 -29.85 17.01 -9.54
CA ASP A 153 -28.83 17.15 -8.51
C ASP A 153 -27.45 17.55 -9.10
N GLU A 154 -27.41 18.14 -10.31
CA GLU A 154 -26.15 18.53 -10.99
C GLU A 154 -25.17 19.25 -10.04
N GLU A 155 -25.66 20.27 -9.34
CA GLU A 155 -24.79 21.17 -8.59
C GLU A 155 -24.14 20.44 -7.41
N ILE A 156 -24.80 19.46 -6.80
CA ILE A 156 -24.20 18.70 -5.71
C ILE A 156 -23.12 17.74 -6.23
N HIS A 157 -23.31 17.11 -7.40
CA HIS A 157 -22.29 16.28 -8.03
C HIS A 157 -21.05 17.10 -8.44
N LYS A 158 -21.27 18.32 -8.93
CA LYS A 158 -20.20 19.29 -9.20
C LYS A 158 -19.42 19.62 -7.93
N GLN A 159 -20.10 19.90 -6.82
CA GLN A 159 -19.45 20.14 -5.54
C GLN A 159 -18.66 18.92 -5.03
N ILE A 160 -19.13 17.68 -5.24
CA ILE A 160 -18.38 16.47 -4.89
C ILE A 160 -17.03 16.46 -5.61
N VAL A 161 -17.01 16.70 -6.93
CA VAL A 161 -15.77 16.70 -7.71
C VAL A 161 -14.83 17.83 -7.30
N ILE A 162 -15.35 19.02 -6.99
CA ILE A 162 -14.55 20.15 -6.49
C ILE A 162 -13.88 19.80 -5.15
N GLU A 163 -14.62 19.19 -4.22
CA GLU A 163 -14.05 18.80 -2.93
C GLU A 163 -13.07 17.62 -3.07
N MET A 164 -13.32 16.68 -3.99
CA MET A 164 -12.35 15.64 -4.35
C MET A 164 -11.07 16.24 -4.92
N LYS A 165 -11.17 17.25 -5.79
CA LYS A 165 -10.02 17.98 -6.34
C LYS A 165 -9.16 18.59 -5.23
N ARG A 166 -9.76 19.30 -4.27
CA ARG A 166 -9.02 19.84 -3.11
C ARG A 166 -8.35 18.74 -2.29
N CYS A 167 -9.02 17.60 -2.10
CA CYS A 167 -8.41 16.47 -1.42
C CYS A 167 -7.19 15.93 -2.19
N PHE A 168 -7.29 15.83 -3.52
CA PHE A 168 -6.22 15.32 -4.38
C PHE A 168 -5.04 16.29 -4.49
N GLU A 169 -5.28 17.60 -4.53
CA GLU A 169 -4.23 18.62 -4.46
C GLU A 169 -3.44 18.52 -3.14
N ASN A 170 -4.14 18.26 -2.03
CA ASN A 170 -3.49 18.05 -0.74
C ASN A 170 -2.66 16.76 -0.70
N LEU A 171 -3.12 15.68 -1.35
CA LEU A 171 -2.36 14.44 -1.49
C LEU A 171 -1.10 14.63 -2.35
N GLN A 172 -1.23 15.35 -3.48
CA GLN A 172 -0.14 15.56 -4.43
C GLN A 172 0.97 16.45 -3.86
N ASN A 173 0.59 17.58 -3.26
CA ASN A 173 1.54 18.54 -2.73
C ASN A 173 2.20 18.08 -1.42
N LYS A 174 1.68 17.01 -0.81
CA LYS A 174 2.12 16.48 0.51
C LYS A 174 2.23 17.56 1.59
N SER A 175 1.50 18.67 1.41
CA SER A 175 1.64 19.91 2.19
C SER A 175 1.19 19.70 3.65
N PHE A 176 0.24 18.79 3.86
CA PHE A 176 -0.27 18.43 5.17
C PHE A 176 0.08 16.99 5.52
N LYS A 177 0.56 16.78 6.75
CA LYS A 177 0.89 15.44 7.26
C LYS A 177 -0.33 14.49 7.33
N SER A 178 -1.54 15.05 7.36
CA SER A 178 -2.79 14.31 7.26
C SER A 178 -3.89 15.20 6.68
N VAL A 179 -4.68 14.66 5.75
CA VAL A 179 -5.77 15.38 5.08
C VAL A 179 -7.10 15.09 5.78
N LEU A 180 -7.91 16.12 6.00
CA LEU A 180 -9.21 16.01 6.69
C LEU A 180 -10.37 16.20 5.67
N PRO A 181 -11.06 15.14 5.23
CA PRO A 181 -12.11 15.25 4.21
C PRO A 181 -13.47 15.68 4.80
N ILE A 182 -13.51 16.73 5.63
CA ILE A 182 -14.72 17.16 6.36
C ILE A 182 -15.77 17.70 5.39
N VAL A 183 -15.37 18.60 4.49
CA VAL A 183 -16.29 19.24 3.54
C VAL A 183 -16.82 18.19 2.56
N LEU A 184 -15.95 17.34 2.02
CA LEU A 184 -16.32 16.24 1.13
C LEU A 184 -17.34 15.29 1.80
N LEU A 185 -17.13 14.91 3.06
CA LEU A 185 -18.10 14.07 3.80
C LEU A 185 -19.46 14.74 3.95
N ASN A 186 -19.50 16.05 4.24
CA ASN A 186 -20.77 16.77 4.38
C ASN A 186 -21.49 16.90 3.03
N THR A 187 -20.75 17.12 1.94
CA THR A 187 -21.31 17.14 0.57
C THR A 187 -21.85 15.76 0.18
N LEU A 188 -21.10 14.68 0.46
CA LEU A 188 -21.55 13.31 0.22
C LEU A 188 -22.82 12.96 1.01
N ARG A 189 -22.92 13.39 2.27
CA ARG A 189 -24.12 13.21 3.09
C ARG A 189 -25.32 13.98 2.60
N LYS A 190 -25.10 15.16 2.00
CA LYS A 190 -26.18 15.97 1.41
C LYS A 190 -26.69 15.36 0.11
N CYS A 191 -25.80 14.81 -0.72
CA CYS A 191 -26.15 14.12 -1.95
C CYS A 191 -26.79 12.75 -1.69
N TYR A 192 -26.24 12.01 -0.75
CA TYR A 192 -26.61 10.63 -0.45
C TYR A 192 -26.87 10.50 1.06
N PRO A 193 -28.13 10.71 1.51
CA PRO A 193 -28.50 10.66 2.91
C PRO A 193 -28.18 9.33 3.62
N GLN A 194 -27.98 8.23 2.88
CA GLN A 194 -27.54 6.94 3.43
C GLN A 194 -26.23 7.05 4.24
N PHE A 195 -25.30 7.92 3.84
CA PHE A 195 -24.04 8.13 4.57
C PHE A 195 -24.19 9.05 5.79
N ALA A 196 -25.39 9.58 6.03
CA ALA A 196 -25.73 10.41 7.18
C ALA A 196 -26.41 9.60 8.30
N GLU A 197 -26.64 8.30 8.10
CA GLU A 197 -27.17 7.41 9.13
C GLU A 197 -26.28 7.43 10.38
N ARG A 198 -26.91 7.57 11.54
CA ARG A 198 -26.26 7.56 12.85
C ARG A 198 -26.68 6.33 13.61
N ASP A 199 -25.73 5.73 14.30
CA ASP A 199 -26.05 4.63 15.20
C ASP A 199 -26.71 5.16 16.48
N SER A 200 -27.77 4.48 16.93
CA SER A 200 -28.66 4.92 18.00
C SER A 200 -27.97 4.97 19.38
N GLN A 201 -26.82 4.29 19.52
CA GLN A 201 -26.10 4.18 20.81
C GLN A 201 -24.79 4.98 20.86
N GLY A 202 -24.23 5.39 19.71
CA GLY A 202 -22.84 5.85 19.64
C GLY A 202 -22.62 7.35 19.38
N GLY A 203 -23.62 8.10 18.94
CA GLY A 203 -23.46 9.51 18.52
C GLY A 203 -22.57 9.73 17.29
N PHE A 204 -21.79 8.72 16.88
CA PHE A 204 -21.03 8.66 15.64
C PHE A 204 -21.90 8.24 14.45
N TYR A 205 -21.43 8.59 13.26
CA TYR A 205 -22.03 8.09 12.02
C TYR A 205 -21.76 6.59 11.89
N LYS A 206 -22.73 5.89 11.30
CA LYS A 206 -22.65 4.46 11.05
C LYS A 206 -21.56 4.18 10.01
N GLN A 207 -20.87 3.05 10.16
CA GLN A 207 -19.93 2.59 9.14
C GLN A 207 -20.72 2.09 7.93
N GLN A 208 -20.23 2.43 6.74
CA GLN A 208 -20.91 2.16 5.48
C GLN A 208 -20.04 1.26 4.61
N ASP A 209 -20.65 0.66 3.59
CA ASP A 209 -19.94 -0.18 2.65
C ASP A 209 -19.07 0.68 1.72
N ALA A 210 -17.80 0.29 1.56
CA ALA A 210 -16.90 0.94 0.62
C ALA A 210 -17.39 0.76 -0.83
N GLU A 211 -18.09 -0.34 -1.13
CA GLU A 211 -18.67 -0.59 -2.44
C GLU A 211 -19.80 0.38 -2.78
N GLU A 212 -20.73 0.60 -1.84
CA GLU A 212 -21.84 1.54 -2.04
C GLU A 212 -21.30 2.94 -2.33
N LEU A 213 -20.31 3.39 -1.53
CA LEU A 213 -19.63 4.66 -1.78
C LEU A 213 -18.95 4.67 -3.16
N PHE A 214 -18.26 3.59 -3.52
CA PHE A 214 -17.57 3.49 -4.81
C PHE A 214 -18.54 3.64 -5.98
N THR A 215 -19.68 2.96 -5.94
CA THR A 215 -20.74 3.06 -6.95
C THR A 215 -21.33 4.47 -7.02
N GLN A 216 -21.59 5.12 -5.88
CA GLN A 216 -22.13 6.49 -5.86
C GLN A 216 -21.12 7.53 -6.37
N LEU A 217 -19.83 7.37 -6.04
CA LEU A 217 -18.78 8.21 -6.60
C LEU A 217 -18.68 8.00 -8.11
N PHE A 218 -18.74 6.75 -8.60
CA PHE A 218 -18.76 6.45 -10.04
C PHE A 218 -19.94 7.11 -10.75
N HIS A 219 -21.12 7.11 -10.14
CA HIS A 219 -22.28 7.79 -10.68
C HIS A 219 -22.06 9.30 -10.77
N SER A 220 -21.58 9.91 -9.67
CA SER A 220 -21.26 11.34 -9.63
C SER A 220 -20.21 11.74 -10.68
N MET A 221 -19.15 10.93 -10.82
CA MET A 221 -18.09 11.16 -11.80
C MET A 221 -18.60 10.97 -13.24
N SER A 222 -19.50 10.01 -13.48
CA SER A 222 -20.13 9.81 -14.78
C SER A 222 -21.04 10.97 -15.18
N ILE A 223 -21.74 11.59 -14.23
CA ILE A 223 -22.56 12.79 -14.50
C ILE A 223 -21.67 13.98 -14.88
N VAL A 224 -20.59 14.20 -14.12
CA VAL A 224 -19.72 15.37 -14.31
C VAL A 224 -18.84 15.24 -15.55
N PHE A 225 -18.15 14.10 -15.71
CA PHE A 225 -17.16 13.90 -16.78
C PHE A 225 -17.71 13.18 -18.02
N GLY A 226 -18.90 12.56 -17.92
CA GLY A 226 -19.53 11.84 -19.03
C GLY A 226 -18.72 10.65 -19.52
N ASP A 227 -18.79 10.44 -20.84
CA ASP A 227 -18.15 9.33 -21.54
C ASP A 227 -16.63 9.29 -21.38
N LYS A 228 -16.00 10.46 -21.13
CA LYS A 228 -14.56 10.52 -20.90
C LYS A 228 -14.12 9.69 -19.69
N PHE A 229 -14.99 9.56 -18.68
CA PHE A 229 -14.73 8.74 -17.50
C PHE A 229 -15.31 7.33 -17.62
N SER A 230 -16.55 7.19 -18.10
CA SER A 230 -17.21 5.88 -18.12
C SER A 230 -16.54 4.89 -19.09
N GLU A 231 -16.04 5.36 -20.23
CA GLU A 231 -15.37 4.50 -21.22
C GLU A 231 -14.09 3.83 -20.68
N ASP A 232 -13.44 4.46 -19.70
CA ASP A 232 -12.22 3.95 -19.09
C ASP A 232 -12.45 2.71 -18.21
N PHE A 233 -13.70 2.49 -17.79
CA PHE A 233 -14.15 1.41 -16.92
C PHE A 233 -15.25 0.53 -17.55
N ARG A 234 -15.71 0.86 -18.76
CA ARG A 234 -16.83 0.17 -19.43
C ARG A 234 -16.42 -1.22 -19.89
N ILE A 235 -17.14 -2.22 -19.37
CA ILE A 235 -17.08 -3.61 -19.80
C ILE A 235 -18.34 -3.89 -20.60
N GLN A 236 -18.19 -4.40 -21.82
CA GLN A 236 -19.33 -4.81 -22.63
C GLN A 236 -19.43 -6.33 -22.65
N PHE A 237 -20.65 -6.85 -22.54
CA PHE A 237 -20.95 -8.26 -22.54
C PHE A 237 -21.76 -8.65 -23.77
N LYS A 238 -21.39 -9.78 -24.34
CA LYS A 238 -22.20 -10.60 -25.23
C LYS A 238 -22.87 -11.66 -24.38
N THR A 239 -24.18 -11.51 -24.20
CA THR A 239 -24.99 -12.36 -23.35
C THR A 239 -25.71 -13.38 -24.22
N THR A 240 -25.38 -14.64 -24.05
CA THR A 240 -26.00 -15.76 -24.75
C THR A 240 -27.01 -16.42 -23.83
N ILE A 241 -28.28 -16.36 -24.20
CA ILE A 241 -29.40 -16.91 -23.45
C ILE A 241 -29.82 -18.19 -24.17
N LYS A 242 -29.73 -19.34 -23.49
CA LYS A 242 -30.14 -20.66 -23.99
C LYS A 242 -31.19 -21.25 -23.07
N ASP A 243 -32.23 -21.87 -23.64
CA ASP A 243 -33.17 -22.67 -22.85
C ASP A 243 -32.54 -24.03 -22.49
N THR A 244 -32.67 -24.45 -21.24
CA THR A 244 -32.22 -25.79 -20.81
C THR A 244 -33.14 -26.91 -21.28
N ALA A 245 -34.38 -26.59 -21.67
CA ALA A 245 -35.36 -27.55 -22.16
C ALA A 245 -35.41 -27.67 -23.69
N ASN A 246 -34.81 -26.72 -24.43
CA ASN A 246 -34.88 -26.68 -25.88
C ASN A 246 -33.59 -26.10 -26.50
N ASP A 247 -32.80 -26.95 -27.14
CA ASP A 247 -31.50 -26.60 -27.73
C ASP A 247 -31.56 -25.65 -28.94
N ASN A 248 -32.75 -25.34 -29.46
CA ASN A 248 -32.92 -24.45 -30.61
C ASN A 248 -33.30 -23.00 -30.25
N ASP A 249 -33.64 -22.70 -29.00
CA ASP A 249 -33.95 -21.33 -28.55
C ASP A 249 -32.67 -20.67 -27.98
N ILE A 250 -31.86 -20.12 -28.89
CA ILE A 250 -30.67 -19.34 -28.57
C ILE A 250 -30.90 -17.87 -28.94
N THR A 251 -30.86 -17.00 -27.94
CA THR A 251 -30.93 -15.55 -28.14
C THR A 251 -29.61 -14.93 -27.70
N VAL A 252 -29.00 -14.14 -28.59
CA VAL A 252 -27.78 -13.39 -28.29
C VAL A 252 -28.12 -11.91 -28.14
N LYS A 253 -27.66 -11.29 -27.05
CA LYS A 253 -27.78 -9.85 -26.79
C LYS A 253 -26.40 -9.24 -26.59
N GLU A 254 -26.20 -8.02 -27.10
CA GLU A 254 -24.91 -7.29 -27.02
C GLU A 254 -25.04 -5.89 -26.36
N ASN A 255 -26.17 -5.63 -25.71
CA ASN A 255 -26.49 -4.32 -25.10
C ASN A 255 -26.20 -4.25 -23.59
N GLU A 256 -25.67 -5.30 -22.99
CA GLU A 256 -25.35 -5.33 -21.57
C GLU A 256 -23.93 -4.79 -21.34
N SER A 257 -23.80 -3.82 -20.44
CA SER A 257 -22.52 -3.29 -20.01
C SER A 257 -22.51 -3.06 -18.50
N ASP A 258 -21.32 -3.13 -17.91
CA ASP A 258 -21.09 -2.84 -16.49
C ASP A 258 -19.74 -2.12 -16.32
N SER A 259 -19.54 -1.51 -15.16
CA SER A 259 -18.30 -0.82 -14.77
C SER A 259 -17.41 -1.66 -13.86
N LYS A 260 -17.90 -2.81 -13.39
CA LYS A 260 -17.20 -3.69 -12.46
C LYS A 260 -17.55 -5.17 -12.70
N LEU A 261 -16.62 -6.06 -12.38
CA LEU A 261 -16.86 -7.51 -12.36
C LEU A 261 -17.15 -8.00 -10.96
N GLN A 262 -18.21 -8.81 -10.83
CA GLN A 262 -18.58 -9.45 -9.58
C GLN A 262 -17.89 -10.80 -9.44
N CYS A 263 -17.05 -10.95 -8.42
CA CYS A 263 -16.47 -12.22 -8.01
C CYS A 263 -17.36 -12.82 -6.93
N HIS A 264 -18.19 -13.79 -7.31
CA HIS A 264 -19.05 -14.52 -6.38
C HIS A 264 -18.20 -15.48 -5.55
N ILE A 265 -18.45 -15.51 -4.24
CA ILE A 265 -17.68 -16.35 -3.31
C ILE A 265 -18.62 -17.40 -2.73
N SER A 266 -18.44 -18.63 -3.19
CA SER A 266 -19.12 -19.81 -2.69
C SER A 266 -18.16 -20.70 -1.88
N GLY A 267 -18.67 -21.81 -1.33
CA GLY A 267 -17.84 -22.79 -0.61
C GLY A 267 -16.80 -23.50 -1.48
N THR A 268 -16.91 -23.39 -2.81
CA THR A 268 -16.02 -24.00 -3.80
C THR A 268 -14.99 -23.03 -4.37
N THR A 269 -15.15 -21.73 -4.16
CA THR A 269 -14.27 -20.69 -4.71
C THR A 269 -12.95 -20.63 -3.93
N ASN A 270 -11.84 -21.00 -4.57
CA ASN A 270 -10.48 -20.84 -4.01
C ASN A 270 -9.67 -19.75 -4.72
N PHE A 271 -9.97 -19.52 -6.00
CA PHE A 271 -9.32 -18.51 -6.84
C PHE A 271 -10.36 -17.51 -7.34
N MET A 272 -9.92 -16.27 -7.55
CA MET A 272 -10.73 -15.20 -8.12
C MET A 272 -11.38 -15.60 -9.45
N ARG A 273 -10.64 -16.32 -10.30
CA ARG A 273 -11.10 -16.78 -11.62
C ARG A 273 -12.39 -17.60 -11.53
N ASN A 274 -12.50 -18.50 -10.54
CA ASN A 274 -13.69 -19.32 -10.36
C ASN A 274 -14.90 -18.45 -10.02
N GLY A 275 -14.72 -17.48 -9.11
CA GLY A 275 -15.80 -16.58 -8.70
C GLY A 275 -16.24 -15.61 -9.80
N LEU A 276 -15.32 -15.23 -10.70
CA LEU A 276 -15.65 -14.46 -11.89
C LEU A 276 -16.45 -15.28 -12.91
N LEU A 277 -16.05 -16.53 -13.17
CA LEU A 277 -16.79 -17.42 -14.07
C LEU A 277 -18.19 -17.75 -13.52
N GLU A 278 -18.33 -17.92 -12.20
CA GLU A 278 -19.63 -18.06 -11.53
C GLU A 278 -20.47 -16.78 -11.65
N GLY A 279 -19.85 -15.59 -11.61
CA GLY A 279 -20.54 -14.31 -11.78
C GLY A 279 -21.01 -14.03 -13.22
N LEU A 280 -20.38 -14.65 -14.23
CA LEU A 280 -20.75 -14.51 -15.64
C LEU A 280 -21.90 -15.43 -16.06
N ASN A 281 -22.15 -16.49 -15.28
CA ASN A 281 -23.17 -17.49 -15.59
C ASN A 281 -24.32 -17.37 -14.59
N GLU A 282 -25.49 -16.92 -15.07
CA GLU A 282 -26.70 -16.87 -14.26
C GLU A 282 -27.79 -17.76 -14.85
N LYS A 283 -28.67 -18.26 -14.00
CA LYS A 283 -29.86 -19.00 -14.42
C LYS A 283 -31.07 -18.13 -14.13
N ILE A 284 -31.88 -17.88 -15.15
CA ILE A 284 -33.10 -17.09 -15.02
C ILE A 284 -34.30 -17.95 -15.39
N GLU A 285 -35.39 -17.80 -14.66
CA GLU A 285 -36.67 -18.39 -15.03
C GLU A 285 -37.42 -17.39 -15.91
N LYS A 286 -37.68 -17.77 -17.15
CA LYS A 286 -38.54 -17.00 -18.05
C LYS A 286 -39.68 -17.87 -18.53
N ARG A 287 -40.83 -17.23 -18.71
CA ARG A 287 -41.95 -17.84 -19.43
C ARG A 287 -41.57 -17.88 -20.90
N SER A 288 -41.41 -19.07 -21.45
CA SER A 288 -41.07 -19.26 -22.85
C SER A 288 -42.30 -18.96 -23.71
N ASP A 289 -42.15 -18.11 -24.72
CA ASP A 289 -43.23 -17.73 -25.63
C ASP A 289 -43.68 -18.91 -26.52
N LEU A 290 -42.85 -19.95 -26.65
CA LEU A 290 -43.10 -21.13 -27.48
C LEU A 290 -43.82 -22.27 -26.72
N THR A 291 -43.55 -22.46 -25.43
CA THR A 291 -44.15 -23.54 -24.62
C THR A 291 -45.20 -23.04 -23.64
N GLY A 292 -45.33 -21.72 -23.45
CA GLY A 292 -46.30 -21.12 -22.51
C GLY A 292 -46.02 -21.41 -21.03
N ALA A 293 -44.95 -22.17 -20.74
CA ALA A 293 -44.51 -22.59 -19.42
C ALA A 293 -43.22 -21.86 -18.99
N ASN A 294 -42.93 -21.89 -17.70
CA ASN A 294 -41.67 -21.37 -17.17
C ASN A 294 -40.56 -22.38 -17.42
N SER A 295 -39.58 -22.00 -18.23
CA SER A 295 -38.35 -22.76 -18.45
C SER A 295 -37.18 -22.05 -17.76
N ILE A 296 -36.18 -22.83 -17.37
CA ILE A 296 -34.93 -22.31 -16.84
C ILE A 296 -34.04 -21.99 -18.04
N TYR A 297 -33.72 -20.72 -18.21
CA TYR A 297 -32.76 -20.24 -19.20
C TYR A 297 -31.39 -20.06 -18.55
N SER A 298 -30.35 -20.61 -19.18
CA SER A 298 -28.96 -20.31 -18.84
C SER A 298 -28.52 -19.06 -19.59
N VAL A 299 -28.03 -18.08 -18.85
CA VAL A 299 -27.50 -16.81 -19.36
C VAL A 299 -26.00 -16.84 -19.17
N GLU A 300 -25.28 -16.93 -20.28
CA GLU A 300 -23.81 -16.96 -20.32
C GLU A 300 -23.31 -15.62 -20.82
N LYS A 301 -22.62 -14.87 -19.97
CA LYS A 301 -22.00 -13.58 -20.33
C LYS A 301 -20.56 -13.80 -20.75
N LYS A 302 -20.21 -13.35 -21.95
CA LYS A 302 -18.83 -13.30 -22.44
C LYS A 302 -18.45 -11.86 -22.70
N ILE A 303 -17.23 -11.47 -22.33
CA ILE A 303 -16.80 -10.09 -22.49
C ILE A 303 -16.48 -9.83 -23.97
N SER A 304 -17.13 -8.83 -24.56
CA SER A 304 -16.87 -8.36 -25.93
C SER A 304 -15.95 -7.14 -25.98
N ARG A 305 -15.91 -6.34 -24.90
CA ARG A 305 -15.00 -5.19 -24.77
C ARG A 305 -14.45 -5.07 -23.36
N LEU A 306 -13.13 -4.90 -23.27
CA LEU A 306 -12.39 -4.74 -22.02
C LEU A 306 -11.99 -3.28 -21.75
N PRO A 307 -12.19 -2.76 -20.53
CA PRO A 307 -11.73 -1.42 -20.15
C PRO A 307 -10.25 -1.41 -19.79
N LYS A 308 -9.58 -0.27 -19.91
CA LYS A 308 -8.19 -0.12 -19.44
C LYS A 308 -8.08 -0.26 -17.91
N PHE A 309 -9.11 0.13 -17.16
CA PHE A 309 -9.18 -0.08 -15.72
C PHE A 309 -10.30 -1.05 -15.40
N LEU A 310 -9.92 -2.19 -14.82
CA LEU A 310 -10.85 -3.24 -14.45
C LEU A 310 -11.04 -3.24 -12.94
N THR A 311 -12.26 -2.94 -12.50
CA THR A 311 -12.65 -3.05 -11.09
C THR A 311 -13.24 -4.42 -10.83
N VAL A 312 -12.71 -5.14 -9.85
CA VAL A 312 -13.24 -6.44 -9.42
C VAL A 312 -13.74 -6.31 -7.99
N GLN A 313 -15.00 -6.66 -7.80
CA GLN A 313 -15.65 -6.66 -6.52
C GLN A 313 -15.78 -8.08 -5.98
N TYR A 314 -15.31 -8.30 -4.76
CA TYR A 314 -15.53 -9.54 -4.05
C TYR A 314 -16.85 -9.44 -3.28
N VAL A 315 -17.81 -10.28 -3.63
CA VAL A 315 -19.13 -10.31 -2.98
C VAL A 315 -19.00 -11.04 -1.64
N ARG A 316 -18.36 -10.39 -0.66
CA ARG A 316 -18.15 -10.94 0.69
C ARG A 316 -19.31 -10.68 1.62
N PHE A 317 -20.02 -9.56 1.46
CA PHE A 317 -21.13 -9.24 2.34
C PHE A 317 -22.40 -9.91 1.83
N PHE A 318 -23.12 -10.57 2.74
CA PHE A 318 -24.39 -11.19 2.43
C PHE A 318 -25.35 -11.06 3.59
N TRP A 319 -26.64 -11.06 3.27
CA TRP A 319 -27.69 -11.09 4.27
C TRP A 319 -27.92 -12.51 4.76
N LYS A 320 -27.56 -12.80 6.01
CA LYS A 320 -27.78 -14.13 6.60
C LYS A 320 -29.22 -14.23 7.10
N ARG A 321 -30.08 -14.91 6.31
CA ARG A 321 -31.51 -15.10 6.62
C ARG A 321 -31.76 -15.74 7.99
N SER A 322 -30.88 -16.64 8.45
CA SER A 322 -31.07 -17.33 9.74
C SER A 322 -30.94 -16.41 10.96
N THR A 323 -30.13 -15.35 10.85
CA THR A 323 -29.89 -14.40 11.97
C THR A 323 -30.49 -13.02 11.71
N ASN A 324 -31.09 -12.79 10.52
CA ASN A 324 -31.53 -11.48 10.05
C ASN A 324 -30.48 -10.38 10.29
N LYS A 325 -29.22 -10.70 10.01
CA LYS A 325 -28.08 -9.81 10.18
C LYS A 325 -27.18 -9.89 8.95
N LYS A 326 -26.55 -8.76 8.62
CA LYS A 326 -25.45 -8.71 7.64
C LYS A 326 -24.28 -9.54 8.18
N SER A 327 -23.75 -10.41 7.34
CA SER A 327 -22.62 -11.28 7.66
C SER A 327 -21.59 -11.19 6.55
N LYS A 328 -20.33 -11.50 6.87
CA LYS A 328 -19.23 -11.50 5.91
C LYS A 328 -18.74 -12.92 5.62
N ILE A 329 -18.43 -13.20 4.36
CA ILE A 329 -17.75 -14.41 3.91
C ILE A 329 -16.25 -14.21 4.09
N LEU A 330 -15.67 -14.98 5.01
CA LEU A 330 -14.25 -14.92 5.40
C LEU A 330 -13.37 -15.94 4.67
N ARG A 331 -13.87 -16.52 3.58
CA ARG A 331 -13.15 -17.52 2.80
C ARG A 331 -11.91 -16.90 2.15
N LYS A 332 -10.81 -17.67 2.12
CA LYS A 332 -9.59 -17.30 1.39
C LYS A 332 -9.84 -17.48 -0.10
N VAL A 333 -9.73 -16.38 -0.86
CA VAL A 333 -9.85 -16.38 -2.32
C VAL A 333 -8.64 -15.66 -2.88
N VAL A 334 -7.75 -16.43 -3.50
CA VAL A 334 -6.48 -15.93 -4.03
C VAL A 334 -6.72 -15.14 -5.32
N PHE A 335 -6.19 -13.93 -5.38
CA PHE A 335 -6.17 -13.09 -6.57
C PHE A 335 -4.75 -13.01 -7.14
N PRO A 336 -4.60 -12.95 -8.47
CA PRO A 336 -3.30 -12.80 -9.09
C PRO A 336 -2.87 -11.33 -9.17
N PHE A 337 -1.57 -11.05 -9.08
CA PHE A 337 -1.04 -9.70 -9.37
C PHE A 337 -1.15 -9.34 -10.84
N GLN A 338 -0.95 -10.33 -11.71
CA GLN A 338 -1.17 -10.20 -13.15
C GLN A 338 -2.34 -11.08 -13.54
N LEU A 339 -3.44 -10.45 -13.94
CA LEU A 339 -4.68 -11.12 -14.30
C LEU A 339 -4.75 -11.28 -15.82
N ASP A 340 -4.92 -12.51 -16.30
CA ASP A 340 -5.24 -12.82 -17.69
C ASP A 340 -6.71 -13.28 -17.74
N VAL A 341 -7.53 -12.60 -18.53
CA VAL A 341 -8.97 -12.87 -18.69
C VAL A 341 -9.33 -13.45 -20.06
N ALA A 342 -8.36 -13.99 -20.82
CA ALA A 342 -8.59 -14.50 -22.17
C ALA A 342 -9.71 -15.54 -22.28
N ASP A 343 -9.95 -16.33 -21.23
CA ASP A 343 -11.01 -17.36 -21.20
C ASP A 343 -12.42 -16.80 -20.98
N MET A 344 -12.52 -15.57 -20.49
CA MET A 344 -13.78 -14.86 -20.24
C MET A 344 -14.26 -14.06 -21.46
N LEU A 345 -13.39 -13.89 -22.46
CA LEU A 345 -13.66 -13.16 -23.69
C LEU A 345 -14.48 -14.01 -24.69
N THR A 346 -15.12 -13.32 -25.64
CA THR A 346 -15.64 -14.00 -26.83
C THR A 346 -14.49 -14.55 -27.68
N PRO A 347 -14.67 -15.65 -28.43
CA PRO A 347 -13.59 -16.24 -29.22
C PRO A 347 -12.97 -15.28 -30.24
N GLU A 348 -13.79 -14.42 -30.86
CA GLU A 348 -13.34 -13.43 -31.84
C GLU A 348 -12.42 -12.40 -31.19
N TYR A 349 -12.85 -11.86 -30.04
CA TYR A 349 -12.11 -10.84 -29.31
C TYR A 349 -10.86 -11.41 -28.61
N ALA A 350 -10.94 -12.66 -28.14
CA ALA A 350 -9.80 -13.36 -27.56
C ALA A 350 -8.64 -13.48 -28.56
N ALA A 351 -8.91 -13.81 -29.82
CA ALA A 351 -7.87 -13.95 -30.84
C ALA A 351 -7.10 -12.63 -31.07
N GLU A 352 -7.81 -11.50 -31.13
CA GLU A 352 -7.21 -10.18 -31.27
C GLU A 352 -6.35 -9.81 -30.07
N LYS A 353 -6.88 -9.98 -28.85
CA LYS A 353 -6.18 -9.58 -27.61
C LYS A 353 -5.02 -10.51 -27.25
N VAL A 354 -5.10 -11.79 -27.61
CA VAL A 354 -4.00 -12.75 -27.45
C VAL A 354 -2.82 -12.37 -28.35
N LYS A 355 -3.09 -11.97 -29.60
CA LYS A 355 -2.03 -11.48 -30.51
C LYS A 355 -1.31 -10.27 -29.91
N VAL A 356 -2.05 -9.30 -29.38
CA VAL A 356 -1.46 -8.12 -28.74
C VAL A 356 -0.68 -8.51 -27.48
N ARG A 357 -1.25 -9.35 -26.62
CA ARG A 357 -0.59 -9.84 -25.39
C ARG A 357 0.77 -10.45 -25.68
N ASP A 358 0.87 -11.28 -26.71
CA ASP A 358 2.11 -12.00 -27.02
C ASP A 358 3.21 -11.04 -27.51
N GLU A 359 2.86 -9.95 -28.22
CA GLU A 359 3.81 -8.88 -28.54
C GLU A 359 4.21 -8.06 -27.31
N LEU A 360 3.26 -7.69 -26.45
CA LEU A 360 3.58 -6.95 -25.20
C LEU A 360 4.50 -7.78 -24.28
N ARG A 361 4.36 -9.12 -24.25
CA ARG A 361 5.27 -10.01 -23.50
C ARG A 361 6.70 -10.00 -24.05
N LYS A 362 6.90 -9.82 -25.36
CA LYS A 362 8.24 -9.66 -25.94
C LYS A 362 8.88 -8.36 -25.46
N VAL A 363 8.13 -7.25 -25.49
CA VAL A 363 8.60 -5.95 -24.99
C VAL A 363 8.93 -6.01 -23.50
N GLU A 364 8.11 -6.69 -22.69
CA GLU A 364 8.39 -6.90 -21.26
C GLU A 364 9.67 -7.71 -21.04
N LYS A 365 9.91 -8.74 -21.86
CA LYS A 365 11.16 -9.51 -21.80
C LYS A 365 12.37 -8.63 -22.14
N GLU A 366 12.31 -7.81 -23.18
CA GLU A 366 13.37 -6.87 -23.54
C GLU A 366 13.61 -5.82 -22.45
N LYS A 367 12.54 -5.29 -21.85
CA LYS A 367 12.62 -4.38 -20.70
C LYS A 367 13.37 -5.03 -19.53
N ASN A 368 12.97 -6.25 -19.17
CA ASN A 368 13.59 -7.00 -18.08
C ASN A 368 15.06 -7.35 -18.38
N GLU A 369 15.42 -7.62 -19.63
CA GLU A 369 16.81 -7.83 -20.05
C GLU A 369 17.64 -6.55 -19.92
N LYS A 370 17.15 -5.41 -20.41
CA LYS A 370 17.84 -4.12 -20.24
C LYS A 370 17.99 -3.74 -18.76
N GLU A 371 16.96 -3.95 -17.94
CA GLU A 371 17.03 -3.66 -16.51
C GLU A 371 18.08 -4.56 -15.80
N ARG A 372 18.16 -5.84 -16.18
CA ARG A 372 19.20 -6.75 -15.69
C ARG A 372 20.59 -6.33 -16.14
N GLU A 373 20.75 -5.86 -17.37
CA GLU A 373 22.03 -5.32 -17.86
C GLU A 373 22.44 -4.04 -17.12
N ILE A 374 21.50 -3.13 -16.86
CA ILE A 374 21.75 -1.92 -16.07
C ILE A 374 22.17 -2.29 -14.64
N LYS A 375 21.48 -3.24 -14.01
CA LYS A 375 21.86 -3.76 -12.67
C LYS A 375 23.25 -4.39 -12.67
N ARG A 376 23.65 -5.09 -13.74
CA ARG A 376 25.01 -5.63 -13.90
C ARG A 376 26.06 -4.54 -14.09
N ARG A 377 25.78 -3.51 -14.90
CA ARG A 377 26.70 -2.38 -15.15
C ARG A 377 26.88 -1.48 -13.93
N LYS A 378 25.85 -1.31 -13.09
CA LYS A 378 25.95 -0.56 -11.83
C LYS A 378 26.82 -1.24 -10.75
N PHE A 379 27.26 -2.48 -10.96
CA PHE A 379 28.14 -3.22 -10.03
C PHE A 379 29.64 -2.89 -10.20
N ASP A 380 30.03 -2.03 -11.14
CA ASP A 380 31.41 -1.52 -11.24
C ASP A 380 31.55 -0.18 -10.47
N PRO A 381 32.17 -0.15 -9.28
CA PRO A 381 32.23 1.03 -8.43
C PRO A 381 33.50 1.84 -8.75
N SER A 382 33.71 2.21 -10.00
CA SER A 382 34.82 3.12 -10.36
C SER A 382 34.45 4.01 -11.55
N SER A 383 33.78 5.12 -11.27
CA SER A 383 33.98 6.44 -11.92
C SER A 383 32.73 7.32 -11.76
N SER A 384 32.83 8.32 -10.88
CA SER A 384 32.39 9.70 -11.14
C SER A 384 32.57 10.52 -9.87
N GLU A 385 33.54 11.44 -9.88
CA GLU A 385 33.51 12.61 -8.99
C GLU A 385 32.28 13.44 -9.36
N ASN A 386 31.15 13.18 -8.69
CA ASN A 386 29.92 13.93 -8.92
C ASN A 386 29.91 15.17 -8.02
N VAL A 387 29.97 16.34 -8.65
CA VAL A 387 29.88 17.69 -8.04
C VAL A 387 28.42 18.06 -7.67
N MET A 388 27.45 17.19 -7.94
CA MET A 388 26.03 17.43 -7.64
C MET A 388 25.70 17.14 -6.18
N THR A 389 24.83 17.96 -5.60
CA THR A 389 24.30 17.71 -4.24
C THR A 389 23.48 16.42 -4.20
N PRO A 390 23.39 15.71 -3.06
CA PRO A 390 22.57 14.48 -2.96
C PRO A 390 21.10 14.66 -3.35
N ARG A 391 20.56 15.88 -3.20
CA ARG A 391 19.19 16.23 -3.63
C ARG A 391 19.07 16.33 -5.15
N GLU A 392 19.99 17.03 -5.81
CA GLU A 392 20.01 17.14 -7.28
C GLU A 392 20.21 15.78 -7.94
N GLN A 393 21.04 14.92 -7.34
CA GLN A 393 21.23 13.54 -7.80
C GLN A 393 19.92 12.74 -7.72
N TYR A 394 19.18 12.86 -6.61
CA TYR A 394 17.89 12.21 -6.45
C TYR A 394 16.85 12.73 -7.46
N GLU A 395 16.70 14.04 -7.60
CA GLU A 395 15.76 14.66 -8.54
C GLU A 395 16.11 14.26 -9.99
N THR A 396 17.39 14.24 -10.34
CA THR A 396 17.88 13.75 -11.65
C THR A 396 17.57 12.27 -11.85
N GLN A 397 17.77 11.41 -10.85
CA GLN A 397 17.47 9.99 -10.95
C GLN A 397 15.96 9.73 -11.10
N VAL A 398 15.11 10.49 -10.42
CA VAL A 398 13.65 10.41 -10.58
C VAL A 398 13.24 10.79 -12.00
N ALA A 399 13.77 11.89 -12.53
CA ALA A 399 13.50 12.33 -13.90
C ALA A 399 13.98 11.31 -14.94
N LEU A 400 15.15 10.69 -14.74
CA LEU A 400 15.65 9.61 -15.59
C LEU A 400 14.73 8.38 -15.56
N ASN A 401 14.28 7.97 -14.39
CA ASN A 401 13.36 6.82 -14.24
C ASN A 401 12.00 7.09 -14.91
N GLU A 402 11.49 8.32 -14.80
CA GLU A 402 10.24 8.75 -15.45
C GLU A 402 10.40 8.76 -16.98
N SER A 403 11.50 9.33 -17.48
CA SER A 403 11.80 9.31 -18.92
C SER A 403 11.97 7.90 -19.47
N GLU A 404 12.65 7.00 -18.75
CA GLU A 404 12.79 5.60 -19.14
C GLU A 404 11.41 4.91 -19.20
N LYS A 405 10.56 5.15 -18.20
CA LYS A 405 9.20 4.62 -18.17
C LYS A 405 8.38 5.11 -19.38
N ASP A 406 8.46 6.38 -19.72
CA ASP A 406 7.74 6.94 -20.88
C ASP A 406 8.23 6.34 -22.21
N GLN A 407 9.54 6.13 -22.35
CA GLN A 407 10.11 5.45 -23.52
C GLN A 407 9.57 4.03 -23.66
N TRP A 408 9.48 3.28 -22.55
CA TRP A 408 8.90 1.94 -22.57
C TRP A 408 7.40 1.95 -22.85
N LEU A 409 6.65 2.92 -22.30
CA LEU A 409 5.22 3.07 -22.60
C LEU A 409 4.99 3.33 -24.09
N GLU A 410 5.81 4.17 -24.73
CA GLU A 410 5.75 4.38 -26.17
C GLU A 410 6.14 3.12 -26.96
N GLU A 411 7.09 2.31 -26.47
CA GLU A 411 7.42 1.01 -27.08
C GLU A 411 6.27 0.01 -27.01
N TYR A 412 5.56 -0.07 -25.87
CA TYR A 412 4.33 -0.85 -25.76
C TYR A 412 3.25 -0.34 -26.71
N LYS A 413 3.10 0.98 -26.82
CA LYS A 413 2.07 1.65 -27.62
C LYS A 413 2.21 1.40 -29.11
N LYS A 414 3.43 1.21 -29.63
CA LYS A 414 3.66 0.81 -31.04
C LYS A 414 2.97 -0.51 -31.41
N HIS A 415 2.75 -1.38 -30.42
CA HIS A 415 2.16 -2.70 -30.61
C HIS A 415 0.65 -2.73 -30.33
N PHE A 416 0.02 -1.56 -30.10
CA PHE A 416 -1.42 -1.48 -29.88
C PHE A 416 -2.19 -1.69 -31.19
N PRO A 417 -3.39 -2.30 -31.11
CA PRO A 417 -4.19 -2.50 -32.31
C PRO A 417 -4.63 -1.15 -32.89
N PRO A 418 -4.64 -1.00 -34.22
CA PRO A 418 -4.96 0.29 -34.87
C PRO A 418 -6.41 0.74 -34.66
N ASN A 419 -7.31 -0.18 -34.28
CA ASN A 419 -8.73 0.07 -34.07
C ASN A 419 -9.11 0.14 -32.58
N LEU A 420 -8.16 0.43 -31.69
CA LEU A 420 -8.43 0.48 -30.25
C LEU A 420 -9.35 1.65 -29.89
N GLU A 421 -10.47 1.35 -29.24
CA GLU A 421 -11.37 2.39 -28.74
C GLU A 421 -10.74 3.12 -27.54
N LYS A 422 -11.09 4.40 -27.36
CA LYS A 422 -10.58 5.18 -26.24
C LYS A 422 -11.06 4.56 -24.92
N GLY A 423 -10.13 4.29 -24.00
CA GLY A 423 -10.44 3.64 -22.72
C GLY A 423 -10.47 2.10 -22.79
N GLU A 424 -10.23 1.50 -23.95
CA GLU A 424 -10.16 0.04 -24.10
C GLU A 424 -8.76 -0.51 -23.73
N ASN A 425 -8.71 -1.73 -23.18
CA ASN A 425 -7.44 -2.42 -22.93
C ASN A 425 -6.85 -2.95 -24.25
N PRO A 426 -5.56 -2.67 -24.55
CA PRO A 426 -4.90 -3.24 -25.73
C PRO A 426 -4.85 -4.77 -25.72
N SER A 427 -4.70 -5.38 -24.55
CA SER A 427 -4.56 -6.82 -24.37
C SER A 427 -5.63 -7.42 -23.46
N CYS A 428 -5.55 -8.72 -23.19
CA CYS A 428 -6.38 -9.41 -22.20
C CYS A 428 -5.72 -9.51 -20.82
N VAL A 429 -4.60 -8.79 -20.60
CA VAL A 429 -3.81 -8.86 -19.37
C VAL A 429 -3.93 -7.55 -18.58
N TYR A 430 -3.96 -7.68 -17.26
CA TYR A 430 -3.99 -6.58 -16.33
C TYR A 430 -2.99 -6.76 -15.20
N ASN A 431 -2.54 -5.65 -14.64
CA ASN A 431 -1.71 -5.57 -13.46
C ASN A 431 -2.48 -4.94 -12.29
N LEU A 432 -2.41 -5.57 -11.12
CA LEU A 432 -3.03 -5.07 -9.90
C LEU A 432 -2.31 -3.79 -9.44
N ILE A 433 -3.07 -2.71 -9.28
CA ILE A 433 -2.55 -1.41 -8.84
C ILE A 433 -3.09 -0.97 -7.48
N GLY A 434 -4.22 -1.52 -7.04
CA GLY A 434 -4.85 -1.14 -5.79
C GLY A 434 -5.75 -2.23 -5.22
N VAL A 435 -5.79 -2.32 -3.90
CA VAL A 435 -6.65 -3.24 -3.13
C VAL A 435 -7.31 -2.46 -2.00
N ILE A 436 -8.65 -2.45 -1.98
CA ILE A 436 -9.41 -2.04 -0.81
C ILE A 436 -9.70 -3.29 0.00
N THR A 437 -9.37 -3.21 1.27
CA THR A 437 -9.50 -4.30 2.23
C THR A 437 -10.50 -3.94 3.32
N HIS A 438 -11.07 -4.96 3.93
CA HIS A 438 -11.96 -4.81 5.07
C HIS A 438 -11.60 -5.86 6.12
N GLN A 439 -11.47 -5.42 7.37
CA GLN A 439 -11.33 -6.28 8.54
C GLN A 439 -12.51 -6.04 9.48
N GLY A 440 -13.35 -7.05 9.72
CA GLY A 440 -14.55 -6.89 10.54
C GLY A 440 -15.62 -7.96 10.27
N ALA A 441 -16.62 -8.02 11.14
CA ALA A 441 -17.67 -9.04 11.12
C ALA A 441 -18.75 -8.79 10.03
N ASN A 442 -19.03 -7.52 9.72
CA ASN A 442 -20.04 -7.11 8.74
C ASN A 442 -19.66 -5.76 8.09
N SER A 443 -20.44 -5.25 7.13
CA SER A 443 -20.10 -3.99 6.45
C SER A 443 -20.26 -2.73 7.31
N GLU A 444 -20.95 -2.85 8.45
CA GLU A 444 -21.31 -1.76 9.37
C GLU A 444 -20.39 -1.75 10.61
N SER A 445 -19.40 -2.63 10.66
CA SER A 445 -18.42 -2.73 11.74
C SER A 445 -17.10 -3.28 11.23
N GLY A 446 -16.01 -2.62 11.59
CA GLY A 446 -14.68 -3.05 11.21
C GLY A 446 -13.82 -1.89 10.77
N HIS A 447 -12.88 -2.16 9.88
CA HIS A 447 -11.94 -1.15 9.40
C HIS A 447 -11.58 -1.40 7.94
N TYR A 448 -11.58 -0.34 7.14
CA TYR A 448 -11.17 -0.38 5.75
C TYR A 448 -9.76 0.19 5.59
N GLN A 449 -8.93 -0.47 4.79
CA GLN A 449 -7.58 -0.01 4.46
C GLN A 449 -7.37 -0.11 2.95
N ALA A 450 -6.53 0.78 2.40
CA ALA A 450 -6.12 0.71 1.00
C ALA A 450 -4.65 0.27 0.90
N PHE A 451 -4.38 -0.63 -0.02
CA PHE A 451 -3.04 -1.03 -0.41
C PHE A 451 -2.84 -0.64 -1.85
N ILE A 452 -1.88 0.22 -2.12
CA ILE A 452 -1.67 0.84 -3.43
C ILE A 452 -0.26 0.54 -3.90
N ARG A 453 -0.13 0.08 -5.14
CA ARG A 453 1.17 -0.14 -5.78
C ARG A 453 1.78 1.19 -6.17
N ASP A 454 3.08 1.36 -5.96
CA ASP A 454 3.82 2.54 -6.41
C ASP A 454 3.70 2.71 -7.95
N GLU A 455 3.92 3.92 -8.45
CA GLU A 455 3.78 4.24 -9.88
C GLU A 455 5.06 3.95 -10.67
N LEU A 456 6.21 3.95 -10.00
CA LEU A 456 7.52 3.74 -10.58
C LEU A 456 8.03 2.33 -10.24
N ASP A 457 7.91 1.94 -8.97
CA ASP A 457 8.38 0.64 -8.49
C ASP A 457 7.23 -0.37 -8.36
N GLU A 458 7.17 -1.33 -9.27
CA GLU A 458 6.14 -2.36 -9.28
C GLU A 458 6.17 -3.33 -8.08
N ASN A 459 7.31 -3.43 -7.39
CA ASN A 459 7.47 -4.31 -6.24
C ASN A 459 7.12 -3.61 -4.92
N LYS A 460 7.02 -2.28 -4.93
CA LYS A 460 6.74 -1.48 -3.74
C LYS A 460 5.24 -1.22 -3.59
N TRP A 461 4.72 -1.51 -2.39
CA TRP A 461 3.33 -1.25 -2.03
C TRP A 461 3.24 -0.32 -0.83
N TYR A 462 2.28 0.60 -0.86
CA TYR A 462 1.93 1.45 0.25
C TYR A 462 0.65 0.96 0.90
N LYS A 463 0.71 0.73 2.21
CA LYS A 463 -0.44 0.51 3.05
C LYS A 463 -0.91 1.84 3.63
N PHE A 464 -2.11 2.24 3.25
CA PHE A 464 -2.83 3.40 3.78
C PHE A 464 -3.82 2.93 4.85
N ASN A 465 -3.42 3.09 6.10
CA ASN A 465 -4.27 2.90 7.26
C ASN A 465 -4.68 4.28 7.81
N ASP A 466 -5.71 4.88 7.21
CA ASP A 466 -6.11 6.26 7.46
C ASP A 466 -4.92 7.23 7.22
N ASP A 467 -4.42 7.87 8.28
CA ASP A 467 -3.30 8.81 8.26
C ASP A 467 -1.93 8.12 8.38
N LYS A 468 -1.91 6.83 8.75
CA LYS A 468 -0.70 6.03 8.90
C LYS A 468 -0.37 5.35 7.58
N VAL A 469 0.62 5.88 6.89
CA VAL A 469 1.16 5.30 5.66
C VAL A 469 2.43 4.50 5.99
N SER A 470 2.51 3.28 5.47
CA SER A 470 3.66 2.39 5.62
C SER A 470 3.95 1.67 4.32
N VAL A 471 5.20 1.28 4.11
CA VAL A 471 5.60 0.46 2.96
C VAL A 471 5.47 -1.01 3.33
N VAL A 472 4.92 -1.82 2.43
CA VAL A 472 4.79 -3.27 2.58
C VAL A 472 5.27 -3.98 1.32
N GLU A 473 5.70 -5.22 1.51
CA GLU A 473 6.15 -6.10 0.43
C GLU A 473 4.99 -6.87 -0.18
N LYS A 474 5.25 -7.54 -1.31
CA LYS A 474 4.26 -8.27 -2.11
C LYS A 474 3.61 -9.42 -1.33
N GLU A 475 4.35 -10.11 -0.49
CA GLU A 475 3.91 -11.20 0.37
C GLU A 475 2.78 -10.74 1.31
N LYS A 476 2.85 -9.49 1.77
CA LYS A 476 1.77 -8.92 2.59
C LYS A 476 0.49 -8.76 1.80
N ILE A 477 0.58 -8.40 0.52
CA ILE A 477 -0.57 -8.28 -0.37
C ILE A 477 -1.20 -9.65 -0.66
N GLU A 478 -0.39 -10.69 -0.84
CA GLU A 478 -0.89 -12.07 -1.00
C GLU A 478 -1.67 -12.56 0.24
N SER A 479 -1.26 -12.13 1.43
CA SER A 479 -1.99 -12.44 2.67
C SER A 479 -3.42 -11.85 2.71
N LEU A 480 -3.72 -10.85 1.88
CA LEU A 480 -5.05 -10.22 1.78
C LEU A 480 -6.06 -11.09 1.04
N ALA A 481 -5.66 -12.26 0.51
CA ALA A 481 -6.61 -13.26 0.00
C ALA A 481 -7.67 -13.66 1.05
N GLY A 482 -7.36 -13.47 2.34
CA GLY A 482 -8.24 -13.72 3.48
C GLY A 482 -8.02 -15.09 4.12
N GLY A 483 -9.01 -15.52 4.90
CA GLY A 483 -8.96 -16.74 5.70
C GLY A 483 -9.12 -16.42 7.19
N GLY A 484 -10.35 -16.59 7.70
CA GLY A 484 -10.69 -16.22 9.08
C GLY A 484 -10.93 -14.73 9.25
N GLU A 485 -10.70 -14.19 10.44
CA GLU A 485 -10.96 -12.78 10.80
C GLU A 485 -9.85 -11.80 10.36
N SER A 486 -8.95 -12.26 9.47
CA SER A 486 -7.89 -11.42 8.94
C SER A 486 -8.46 -10.31 8.05
N ASP A 487 -7.65 -9.27 7.86
CA ASP A 487 -7.92 -8.30 6.81
C ASP A 487 -7.95 -8.98 5.44
N SER A 488 -8.92 -8.62 4.62
CA SER A 488 -9.24 -9.35 3.39
C SER A 488 -9.62 -8.39 2.27
N ALA A 489 -9.16 -8.66 1.05
CA ALA A 489 -9.54 -7.92 -0.15
C ALA A 489 -11.06 -7.93 -0.37
N LEU A 490 -11.61 -6.75 -0.64
CA LEU A 490 -13.00 -6.49 -0.97
C LEU A 490 -13.13 -5.95 -2.39
N ILE A 491 -12.32 -4.96 -2.77
CA ILE A 491 -12.31 -4.39 -4.12
C ILE A 491 -10.87 -4.41 -4.62
N LEU A 492 -10.68 -4.89 -5.85
CA LEU A 492 -9.39 -4.92 -6.54
C LEU A 492 -9.46 -4.00 -7.74
N MET A 493 -8.41 -3.22 -7.94
CA MET A 493 -8.25 -2.33 -9.07
C MET A 493 -7.10 -2.83 -9.94
N TYR A 494 -7.42 -3.12 -11.20
CA TYR A 494 -6.50 -3.64 -12.20
C TYR A 494 -6.32 -2.60 -13.32
N LYS A 495 -5.09 -2.39 -13.77
CA LYS A 495 -4.74 -1.55 -14.92
C LYS A 495 -4.25 -2.41 -16.08
N GLY A 496 -4.66 -2.09 -17.30
CA GLY A 496 -4.27 -2.81 -18.51
C GLY A 496 -2.76 -2.94 -18.65
N PHE A 497 -2.31 -4.06 -19.17
CA PHE A 497 -0.90 -4.34 -19.37
C PHE A 497 -0.30 -3.44 -20.46
N GLY A 498 0.87 -2.84 -20.18
CA GLY A 498 1.53 -1.89 -21.08
C GLY A 498 1.00 -0.45 -21.00
N LEU A 499 0.16 -0.11 -20.01
CA LEU A 499 -0.42 1.22 -19.81
C LEU A 499 0.13 1.99 -18.61
#